data_AF-A0A9Q1BEQ7-F1
#
_entry.id   AF-A0A9Q1BEQ7-F1
#
_cell.length_a   1.000
_cell.length_b   1.000
_cell.length_c   1.000
_cell.angle_alpha   90.00
_cell.angle_beta   90.00
_cell.angle_gamma   90.00
#
_symmetry.space_group_name_H-M   'P 1'
#
loop_
_entity.id
_entity.type
_entity.pdbx_description
1 polymer ?
#
loop_
_entity_poly.entity_id
_entity_poly.type
_entity_poly.pdbx_seq_one_letter_code
_entity_poly.pdbx_strand_id
1 'polypeptide(L)'
;MQHEYDKFWILKREEYPAIWKEAKLLLMAFPTSYLVERGFSTVMVLLTKYRNRLDITGRGDLRLFLTKMEPDIRNPTALHQAHPSH
;
A
#
# COMPACT_ATOMS: atom_id res chain seq x y z
N MET A 1 -14.64 5.35 -9.20
CA MET A 1 -13.89 5.90 -10.34
C MET A 1 -12.91 4.89 -10.95
N GLN A 2 -11.72 4.61 -10.40
CA GLN A 2 -10.75 3.70 -11.07
C GLN A 2 -11.29 2.26 -11.27
N HIS A 3 -11.88 1.67 -10.23
CA HIS A 3 -12.44 0.31 -10.31
C HIS A 3 -13.62 0.15 -11.29
N GLU A 4 -14.26 1.24 -11.71
CA GLU A 4 -15.37 1.19 -12.67
C GLU A 4 -14.85 1.18 -14.10
N TYR A 5 -13.76 1.92 -14.37
CA TYR A 5 -13.08 1.93 -15.67
C TYR A 5 -12.44 0.58 -15.98
N ASP A 6 -11.82 -0.06 -14.99
CA ASP A 6 -11.23 -1.39 -15.14
C ASP A 6 -12.30 -2.43 -15.51
N LYS A 7 -13.45 -2.40 -14.83
CA LYS A 7 -14.59 -3.28 -15.11
C LYS A 7 -15.14 -3.07 -16.52
N PHE A 8 -15.26 -1.81 -16.94
CA PHE A 8 -15.75 -1.47 -18.28
C PHE A 8 -14.91 -2.12 -19.39
N TRP A 9 -13.59 -1.97 -19.35
CA TRP A 9 -12.72 -2.54 -20.38
C TRP A 9 -12.64 -4.06 -20.33
N ILE A 10 -12.71 -4.66 -19.14
CA ILE A 10 -12.78 -6.11 -18.98
C ILE A 10 -14.06 -6.67 -19.64
N LEU A 11 -15.20 -6.00 -19.47
CA LEU A 11 -16.47 -6.37 -20.11
C LEU A 11 -16.43 -6.18 -21.63
N LYS A 12 -15.75 -5.14 -22.11
CA LYS A 12 -15.67 -4.79 -23.54
C LYS A 12 -14.54 -5.49 -24.31
N ARG A 13 -13.80 -6.40 -23.68
CA ARG A 13 -12.63 -7.07 -24.26
C ARG A 13 -12.90 -7.81 -25.57
N GLU A 14 -14.10 -8.41 -25.71
CA GLU A 14 -14.47 -9.24 -26.87
C GLU A 14 -15.09 -8.39 -27.99
N GLU A 15 -15.69 -7.26 -27.64
CA GLU A 15 -16.29 -6.31 -28.57
C GLU A 15 -15.23 -5.45 -29.28
N TYR A 16 -14.13 -5.16 -28.57
CA TYR A 16 -13.03 -4.35 -29.09
C TYR A 16 -11.66 -5.00 -28.83
N PRO A 17 -11.34 -6.13 -29.49
CA PRO A 17 -10.14 -6.91 -29.21
C PRO A 17 -8.84 -6.18 -29.54
N ALA A 18 -8.86 -5.30 -30.56
CA ALA A 18 -7.73 -4.44 -30.88
C ALA A 18 -7.45 -3.49 -29.71
N ILE A 19 -8.39 -2.59 -29.40
CA ILE A 19 -8.27 -1.58 -28.34
C ILE A 19 -8.00 -2.20 -26.96
N TRP A 20 -8.57 -3.36 -26.70
CA TRP A 20 -8.33 -4.11 -25.45
C TRP A 20 -6.86 -4.46 -25.26
N LYS A 21 -6.11 -4.72 -26.34
CA LYS A 21 -4.68 -5.06 -26.25
C LYS A 21 -3.88 -3.93 -25.63
N GLU A 22 -4.13 -2.69 -26.02
CA GLU A 22 -3.46 -1.51 -25.47
C GLU A 22 -4.05 -1.13 -24.10
N ALA A 23 -5.37 -1.18 -23.95
CA ALA A 23 -6.04 -0.88 -22.67
C ALA A 23 -5.58 -1.83 -21.55
N LYS A 24 -5.38 -3.11 -21.85
CA LYS A 24 -4.86 -4.11 -20.90
C LYS A 24 -3.46 -3.73 -20.39
N LEU A 25 -2.58 -3.23 -21.26
CA LEU A 25 -1.25 -2.79 -20.85
C LEU A 25 -1.32 -1.58 -19.91
N LEU A 26 -2.20 -0.62 -20.21
CA LEU A 26 -2.43 0.54 -19.32
C LEU A 26 -3.03 0.12 -17.98
N LEU A 27 -4.01 -0.79 -18.00
CA LEU A 27 -4.64 -1.37 -16.80
C LEU A 27 -3.66 -2.16 -15.94
N MET A 28 -2.63 -2.76 -16.53
CA MET A 28 -1.57 -3.45 -15.79
C MET A 28 -0.47 -2.50 -15.32
N ALA A 29 -0.12 -1.51 -16.14
CA ALA A 29 0.91 -0.53 -15.83
C ALA A 29 0.47 0.41 -14.70
N PHE A 30 -0.81 0.77 -14.61
CA PHE A 30 -1.27 1.75 -13.64
C PHE A 30 -1.22 1.27 -12.17
N PRO A 31 -1.69 0.05 -11.83
CA PRO A 31 -1.51 -0.50 -10.49
C PRO A 31 -0.02 -0.71 -10.18
N THR A 32 0.77 -1.15 -11.17
CA THR A 32 2.20 -1.44 -10.94
C THR A 32 3.03 -0.18 -10.76
N SER A 33 2.83 0.87 -11.57
CA SER A 33 3.52 2.15 -11.42
C SER A 33 3.15 2.82 -10.10
N TYR A 34 1.87 2.90 -9.77
CA TYR A 34 1.42 3.49 -8.50
C TYR A 34 1.95 2.71 -7.29
N LEU A 35 1.93 1.37 -7.32
CA LEU A 35 2.48 0.56 -6.24
C LEU A 35 4.00 0.70 -6.10
N VAL A 36 4.72 0.81 -7.22
CA VAL A 36 6.17 1.03 -7.24
C VAL A 36 6.49 2.43 -6.68
N GLU A 37 5.85 3.48 -7.18
CA GLU A 37 6.01 4.86 -6.70
C GLU A 37 5.68 4.98 -5.21
N ARG A 38 4.55 4.40 -4.79
CA ARG A 38 4.14 4.38 -3.38
C ARG A 38 5.12 3.59 -2.52
N GLY A 39 5.65 2.48 -3.02
CA GLY A 39 6.67 1.68 -2.35
C GLY A 39 7.96 2.45 -2.15
N PHE A 40 8.48 3.10 -3.20
CA PHE A 40 9.66 3.95 -3.11
C PHE A 40 9.46 5.13 -2.17
N SER A 41 8.32 5.82 -2.26
CA SER A 41 7.97 6.92 -1.37
C SER A 41 7.92 6.46 0.10
N THR A 42 7.34 5.30 0.35
CA THR A 42 7.28 4.70 1.69
C THR A 42 8.66 4.37 2.24
N VAL A 43 9.52 3.73 1.44
CA VAL A 43 10.92 3.44 1.82
C VAL A 43 11.66 4.73 2.12
N MET A 44 11.48 5.77 1.31
CA MET A 44 12.11 7.07 1.53
C MET A 44 11.62 7.73 2.82
N VAL A 45 10.32 7.67 3.12
CA VAL A 45 9.75 8.18 4.39
C VAL A 45 10.29 7.41 5.59
N LEU A 46 10.42 6.08 5.49
CA LEU A 46 10.99 5.23 6.53
C LEU A 46 12.46 5.57 6.80
N LEU A 47 13.26 5.77 5.74
CA LEU A 47 14.68 6.12 5.84
C LEU A 47 14.93 7.55 6.34
N THR A 48 14.09 8.50 5.93
CA THR A 48 14.28 9.93 6.27
C THR A 48 13.75 10.32 7.65
N LYS A 49 12.77 9.60 8.20
CA LYS A 49 12.32 9.82 9.59
C LYS A 49 13.25 9.12 10.58
N TYR A 50 14.39 9.75 10.86
CA TYR A 50 15.41 9.33 11.83
C TYR A 50 14.88 9.02 13.26
N ARG A 51 13.70 9.54 13.63
CA ARG A 51 13.04 9.28 14.93
C ARG A 51 11.97 8.18 14.92
N ASN A 52 11.63 7.61 13.77
CA ASN A 52 10.70 6.50 13.73
C ASN A 52 11.45 5.21 14.05
N ARG A 53 11.01 4.48 15.08
CA ARG A 53 11.41 3.09 15.35
C ARG A 53 10.91 2.12 14.26
N LEU A 54 10.47 2.60 13.10
CA LEU A 54 9.94 1.73 12.06
C LEU A 54 11.11 1.04 11.36
N ASP A 55 11.04 -0.27 11.27
CA ASP A 55 12.02 -1.11 10.60
C ASP A 55 11.40 -1.65 9.31
N ILE A 56 12.09 -1.38 8.19
CA ILE A 56 11.58 -1.55 6.83
C ILE A 56 11.15 -3.01 6.60
N THR A 57 11.97 -3.96 7.04
CA THR A 57 11.77 -5.39 6.75
C THR A 57 11.61 -6.25 7.99
N GLY A 58 12.36 -6.03 9.07
CA GLY A 58 12.34 -6.92 10.23
C GLY A 58 11.07 -6.82 11.08
N ARG A 59 10.40 -5.67 11.12
CA ARG A 59 9.06 -5.50 11.73
C ARG A 59 7.90 -5.62 10.76
N GLY A 60 8.15 -5.66 9.45
CA GLY A 60 7.12 -5.72 8.42
C GLY A 60 6.42 -4.39 8.15
N ASP A 61 7.02 -3.26 8.55
CA ASP A 61 6.41 -1.92 8.39
C ASP A 61 6.22 -1.55 6.91
N LEU A 62 7.16 -1.91 6.04
CA LEU A 62 6.99 -1.71 4.59
C LEU A 62 5.77 -2.49 4.05
N ARG A 63 5.56 -3.73 4.51
CA ARG A 63 4.40 -4.53 4.14
C ARG A 63 3.11 -3.92 4.66
N LEU A 64 3.12 -3.37 5.87
CA LEU A 64 1.97 -2.67 6.45
C LEU A 64 1.59 -1.44 5.63
N PHE A 65 2.56 -0.63 5.20
CA PHE A 65 2.29 0.56 4.36
C PHE A 65 1.85 0.21 2.94
N LEU A 66 2.35 -0.88 2.36
CA LEU A 66 1.99 -1.32 1.02
C LEU A 66 0.62 -2.01 0.97
N THR A 67 0.22 -2.68 2.04
CA THR A 67 -1.08 -3.35 2.14
C THR A 67 -2.13 -2.43 2.79
N LYS A 68 -3.41 -2.68 2.55
CA LYS A 68 -4.50 -2.03 3.30
C LYS A 68 -4.71 -2.69 4.69
N MET A 69 -3.66 -3.28 5.26
CA MET A 69 -3.75 -3.88 6.60
C MET A 69 -3.66 -2.79 7.65
N GLU A 70 -4.60 -2.78 8.60
CA GLU A 70 -4.50 -1.92 9.77
C GLU A 70 -3.40 -2.46 10.69
N PRO A 71 -2.57 -1.58 11.29
CA PRO A 71 -1.62 -2.01 12.30
C PRO A 71 -2.39 -2.65 13.46
N ASP A 72 -1.98 -3.86 13.86
CA ASP A 72 -2.41 -4.44 15.13
C ASP A 72 -1.71 -3.69 16.27
N ILE A 73 -2.27 -2.54 16.64
CA ILE A 73 -1.86 -1.73 17.79
C ILE A 73 -2.34 -2.45 19.04
N ARG A 74 -1.76 -3.62 19.36
CA ARG A 74 -2.04 -4.29 20.63
C ARG A 74 -1.79 -3.29 21.75
N ASN A 75 -2.89 -3.00 22.43
CA ASN A 75 -3.09 -1.94 23.42
C ASN A 75 -1.84 -1.71 24.31
N PRO A 76 -1.04 -0.65 24.09
CA PRO A 76 0.16 -0.40 24.89
C PRO A 76 -0.18 -0.13 26.37
N THR A 77 -1.44 0.14 26.67
CA THR A 77 -1.96 0.34 28.02
C THR A 77 -2.01 -0.94 28.86
N ALA A 78 -1.92 -2.13 28.26
CA ALA A 78 -1.95 -3.40 29.01
C ALA A 78 -0.63 -3.72 29.76
N LEU A 79 0.49 -3.10 29.35
CA LEU A 79 1.80 -3.25 29.98
C LEU A 79 2.26 -2.01 30.77
N HIS A 80 1.44 -0.95 30.78
CA HIS A 80 1.75 0.27 31.52
C HIS A 80 1.39 0.04 33.00
N GLN A 81 2.37 -0.37 33.81
CA GLN A 81 2.23 -0.20 35.26
C GLN A 81 2.16 1.31 35.53
N ALA A 82 1.09 1.77 36.19
CA ALA A 82 1.04 3.13 36.70
C ALA A 82 2.17 3.29 37.72
N HIS A 83 3.17 4.12 37.41
CA HIS A 83 4.21 4.46 38.37
C HIS A 83 3.55 5.28 39.50
N PRO A 84 3.67 4.86 40.78
CA PRO A 84 3.18 5.67 41.88
C PRO A 84 4.09 6.91 41.98
N SER A 85 3.48 8.08 41.83
CA SER A 85 4.11 9.35 42.18
C SER A 85 4.25 9.44 43.70
N HIS A 86 5.42 9.84 44.17
CA HIS A 86 5.69 10.24 45.56
C HIS A 86 5.35 11.72 45.76
#